data_AF-A0A5E8GZJ6-F1
#
_entry.id   AF-A0A5E8GZJ6-F1
#
_cell.length_a   1.000
_cell.length_b   1.000
_cell.length_c   1.000
_cell.angle_alpha   90.00
_cell.angle_beta   90.00
_cell.angle_gamma   90.00
#
_symmetry.space_group_name_H-M   'P 1'
#
loop_
_entity.id
_entity.type
_entity.pdbx_description
1 polymer ?
#
loop_
_entity_poly.entity_id
_entity_poly.type
_entity_poly.pdbx_seq_one_letter_code
_entity_poly.pdbx_strand_id
1 'polypeptide(L)'
;MAVRCQSGGWEILQFATAELTGPKTYRLSFLLRGQRGTEADMVTGAALGADLVLLAEDRTPLVPISSDQSGLILNYRFVPEGRALGDSAAVAVSHASAQRAARPLAPVHLKARRTGAGIVLTWIRQTRGSGLSWEQSEVPLGEEFESYAIDILTEQGAVLCTLTSGSPTVLYPNAEELADFGGTLGEIHFAVAQLSQRTGRGYERKAVRHV
;
A
#
# COMPACT_ATOMS: atom_id res chain seq x y z
N MET A 1 -14.25 6.01 -3.98
CA MET A 1 -13.88 7.42 -4.27
C MET A 1 -12.38 7.57 -4.16
N ALA A 2 -11.77 8.54 -4.84
CA ALA A 2 -10.36 8.88 -4.70
C ALA A 2 -10.19 10.38 -4.41
N VAL A 3 -9.23 10.73 -3.57
CA VAL A 3 -8.84 12.13 -3.28
C VAL A 3 -7.36 12.32 -3.48
N ARG A 4 -6.96 13.45 -4.07
CA ARG A 4 -5.56 13.77 -4.31
C ARG A 4 -4.88 14.18 -3.02
N CYS A 5 -3.78 13.52 -2.69
CA CYS A 5 -3.04 13.76 -1.47
C CYS A 5 -1.84 14.68 -1.70
N GLN A 6 -1.29 15.23 -0.62
CA GLN A 6 -0.13 16.11 -0.63
C GLN A 6 1.15 15.41 -1.13
N SER A 7 1.19 14.07 -1.09
CA SER A 7 2.21 13.25 -1.76
C SER A 7 2.25 13.44 -3.29
N GLY A 8 1.21 14.03 -3.89
CA GLY A 8 0.96 14.04 -5.32
C GLY A 8 0.24 12.78 -5.83
N GLY A 9 0.08 11.76 -4.97
CA GLY A 9 -0.68 10.55 -5.24
C GLY A 9 -2.17 10.67 -4.91
N TRP A 10 -2.86 9.54 -4.88
CA TRP A 10 -4.31 9.45 -4.64
C TRP A 10 -4.60 8.45 -3.52
N GLU A 11 -5.35 8.88 -2.51
CA GLU A 11 -5.96 7.98 -1.53
C GLU A 11 -7.28 7.45 -2.09
N ILE A 12 -7.49 6.13 -2.00
CA ILE A 12 -8.77 5.50 -2.25
C ILE A 12 -9.51 5.34 -0.92
N LEU A 13 -10.75 5.83 -0.87
CA LEU A 13 -11.61 5.74 0.29
C LEU A 13 -13.08 5.48 -0.07
N GLN A 14 -13.81 4.99 0.92
CA GLN A 14 -15.26 4.89 0.94
C GLN A 14 -15.82 5.72 2.09
N PHE A 15 -17.11 6.01 2.04
CA PHE A 15 -17.86 6.72 3.07
C PHE A 15 -19.23 6.06 3.22
N ALA A 16 -19.81 6.07 4.42
CA ALA A 16 -21.16 5.57 4.61
C ALA A 16 -22.22 6.66 4.43
N THR A 17 -21.89 7.92 4.74
CA THR A 17 -22.84 9.03 4.74
C THR A 17 -22.31 10.22 3.94
N ALA A 18 -23.20 10.84 3.17
CA ALA A 18 -22.97 12.11 2.48
C ALA A 18 -24.13 13.07 2.78
N GLU A 19 -23.89 14.06 3.63
CA GLU A 19 -24.88 15.07 4.02
C GLU A 19 -24.72 16.32 3.17
N LEU A 20 -25.79 16.77 2.51
CA LEU A 20 -25.79 18.03 1.76
C LEU A 20 -25.79 19.22 2.73
N THR A 21 -24.70 19.99 2.74
CA THR A 21 -24.50 21.14 3.65
C THR A 21 -24.55 22.49 2.93
N GLY A 22 -24.64 22.47 1.60
CA GLY A 22 -24.77 23.65 0.75
C GLY A 22 -24.86 23.26 -0.73
N PRO A 23 -25.01 24.24 -1.65
CA PRO A 23 -25.06 23.95 -3.09
C PRO A 23 -23.84 23.15 -3.55
N LYS A 24 -24.08 21.91 -4.01
CA LYS A 24 -23.04 20.95 -4.43
C LYS A 24 -21.93 20.72 -3.40
N THR A 25 -22.23 20.92 -2.11
CA THR A 25 -21.27 20.76 -1.01
C THR A 25 -21.78 19.70 -0.04
N TYR A 26 -20.96 18.67 0.17
CA TYR A 26 -21.32 17.52 0.98
C TYR A 26 -20.32 17.30 2.10
N ARG A 27 -20.82 16.98 3.29
CA ARG A 27 -20.02 16.47 4.41
C ARG A 27 -20.07 14.95 4.36
N LEU A 28 -18.91 14.33 4.18
CA LEU A 28 -18.77 12.88 4.20
C LEU A 28 -18.45 12.40 5.63
N SER A 29 -18.98 11.24 6.02
CA SER A 29 -18.76 10.67 7.36
C SER A 29 -18.68 9.15 7.32
N PHE A 30 -18.11 8.57 8.38
CA PHE A 30 -17.80 7.14 8.49
C PHE A 30 -16.91 6.67 7.33
N LEU A 31 -15.72 7.26 7.25
CA LEU A 31 -14.78 7.01 6.15
C LEU A 31 -14.02 5.70 6.37
N LEU A 32 -13.99 4.86 5.34
CA LEU A 32 -13.05 3.74 5.25
C LEU A 32 -11.90 4.16 4.33
N ARG A 33 -10.77 4.50 4.93
CA ARG A 33 -9.64 5.21 4.32
C ARG A 33 -8.49 4.29 3.91
N GLY A 34 -7.59 4.80 3.07
CA GLY A 34 -6.32 4.14 2.71
C GLY A 34 -6.48 2.79 2.00
N GLN A 35 -7.59 2.57 1.28
CA GLN A 35 -7.89 1.26 0.71
C GLN A 35 -6.96 0.89 -0.44
N ARG A 36 -6.85 -0.41 -0.73
CA ARG A 36 -6.14 -0.95 -1.90
C ARG A 36 -4.67 -0.49 -2.00
N GLY A 37 -3.98 -0.37 -0.86
CA GLY A 37 -2.56 -0.01 -0.82
C GLY A 37 -2.32 1.49 -0.93
N THR A 38 -3.27 2.32 -0.48
CA THR A 38 -3.18 3.79 -0.51
C THR A 38 -2.97 4.42 0.88
N GLU A 39 -2.57 3.63 1.85
CA GLU A 39 -2.32 4.06 3.23
C GLU A 39 -1.22 5.14 3.31
N ALA A 40 -0.17 5.05 2.49
CA ALA A 40 0.88 6.07 2.47
C ALA A 40 0.34 7.44 2.04
N ASP A 41 -0.48 7.48 0.98
CA ASP A 41 -1.13 8.71 0.53
C ASP A 41 -2.12 9.22 1.57
N MET A 42 -2.89 8.31 2.20
CA MET A 42 -3.80 8.64 3.30
C MET A 42 -3.09 9.35 4.46
N VAL A 43 -1.90 8.87 4.85
CA VAL A 43 -1.10 9.48 5.93
C VAL A 43 -0.67 10.90 5.57
N THR A 44 -0.28 11.16 4.32
CA THR A 44 0.05 12.53 3.89
C THR A 44 -1.17 13.45 3.86
N GLY A 45 -2.37 12.89 3.66
CA GLY A 45 -3.62 13.62 3.66
C GLY A 45 -3.81 14.51 2.43
N ALA A 46 -5.02 15.06 2.29
CA ALA A 46 -5.38 15.99 1.22
C ALA A 46 -5.35 17.44 1.73
N ALA A 47 -4.94 18.36 0.88
CA ALA A 47 -5.05 19.79 1.17
C ALA A 47 -6.49 20.30 0.98
N LEU A 48 -6.81 21.46 1.56
CA LEU A 48 -8.06 22.16 1.27
C LEU A 48 -8.13 22.47 -0.24
N GLY A 49 -9.26 22.14 -0.88
CA GLY A 49 -9.45 22.33 -2.32
C GLY A 49 -8.83 21.23 -3.19
N ALA A 50 -8.36 20.13 -2.60
CA ALA A 50 -7.83 18.99 -3.36
C ALA A 50 -8.87 18.38 -4.31
N ASP A 51 -8.37 17.88 -5.44
CA ASP A 51 -9.17 17.15 -6.42
C ASP A 51 -9.78 15.89 -5.79
N LEU A 52 -11.06 15.66 -6.09
CA LEU A 52 -11.80 14.50 -5.62
C LEU A 52 -12.57 13.89 -6.80
N VAL A 53 -12.44 12.57 -6.94
CA VAL A 53 -13.06 11.80 -8.02
C VAL A 53 -13.94 10.71 -7.42
N LEU A 54 -15.22 10.74 -7.76
CA LEU A 54 -16.11 9.62 -7.47
C LEU A 54 -15.81 8.49 -8.46
N LEU A 55 -15.19 7.42 -7.95
CA LEU A 55 -14.95 6.20 -8.71
C LEU A 55 -16.27 5.45 -8.86
N ALA A 56 -16.81 5.39 -10.07
CA ALA A 56 -18.01 4.64 -10.42
C ALA A 56 -17.75 3.91 -11.74
N GLU A 57 -18.16 2.65 -11.84
CA GLU A 57 -17.85 1.78 -12.98
C GLU A 57 -18.33 2.34 -14.31
N ASP A 58 -19.47 3.04 -14.31
CA ASP A 58 -20.08 3.69 -15.49
C ASP A 58 -19.41 5.01 -15.88
N ARG A 59 -18.57 5.60 -15.02
CA ARG A 59 -18.02 6.96 -15.20
C ARG A 59 -16.50 7.02 -15.18
N THR A 60 -15.83 5.92 -14.81
CA THR A 60 -14.37 5.87 -14.69
C THR A 60 -13.83 4.72 -15.55
N PRO A 61 -13.72 4.91 -16.88
CA PRO A 61 -13.19 3.89 -17.75
C PRO A 61 -11.75 3.57 -17.37
N LEU A 62 -11.42 2.28 -17.33
CA LEU A 62 -10.06 1.82 -17.12
C LEU A 62 -9.28 2.00 -18.42
N VAL A 63 -8.12 2.64 -18.33
CA VAL A 63 -7.16 2.65 -19.44
C VAL A 63 -6.51 1.26 -19.48
N PRO A 64 -6.66 0.49 -20.58
CA PRO A 64 -6.06 -0.82 -20.67
C PRO A 64 -4.54 -0.68 -20.76
N ILE A 65 -3.84 -1.18 -19.74
CA ILE A 65 -2.38 -1.17 -19.66
C ILE A 65 -1.92 -2.61 -19.47
N SER A 66 -1.05 -3.08 -20.35
CA SER A 66 -0.42 -4.39 -20.23
C SER A 66 0.77 -4.33 -19.26
N SER A 67 1.16 -5.47 -18.70
CA SER A 67 2.22 -5.52 -17.68
C SER A 67 3.59 -5.02 -18.19
N ASP A 68 3.88 -5.24 -19.48
CA ASP A 68 5.09 -4.80 -20.19
C ASP A 68 5.12 -3.28 -20.46
N GLN A 69 3.97 -2.61 -20.41
CA GLN A 69 3.87 -1.15 -20.55
C GLN A 69 4.13 -0.41 -19.24
N SER A 70 4.16 -1.10 -18.11
CA SER A 70 4.39 -0.46 -16.82
C SER A 70 5.76 0.21 -16.76
N GLY A 71 5.79 1.44 -16.25
CA GLY A 71 7.00 2.26 -16.14
C GLY A 71 7.38 2.99 -17.44
N LEU A 72 6.79 2.63 -18.58
CA LEU A 72 7.00 3.35 -19.83
C LEU A 72 6.16 4.63 -19.84
N ILE A 73 6.76 5.74 -20.26
CA ILE A 73 6.02 6.98 -20.50
C ILE A 73 5.20 6.80 -21.78
N LEU A 74 3.88 6.68 -21.62
CA LEU A 74 2.93 6.59 -22.72
C LEU A 74 2.20 7.93 -22.90
N ASN A 75 1.84 8.23 -24.15
CA ASN A 75 1.08 9.42 -24.51
C ASN A 75 -0.40 9.04 -24.65
N TYR A 76 -1.21 9.50 -23.72
CA TYR A 76 -2.66 9.32 -23.71
C TYR A 76 -3.33 10.54 -24.32
N ARG A 77 -4.41 10.30 -25.06
CA ARG A 77 -5.29 11.35 -25.55
C ARG A 77 -6.73 10.99 -25.22
N PHE A 78 -7.34 11.80 -24.37
CA PHE A 78 -8.73 11.67 -23.96
C PHE A 78 -9.57 12.59 -24.83
N VAL A 79 -10.59 12.04 -25.49
CA VAL A 79 -11.43 12.76 -26.45
C VAL A 79 -12.89 12.53 -26.06
N PRO A 80 -13.73 13.58 -26.05
CA PRO A 80 -15.16 13.39 -25.84
C PRO A 80 -15.76 12.46 -26.89
N GLU A 81 -16.74 11.66 -26.48
CA GLU A 81 -17.43 10.73 -27.36
C GLU A 81 -17.99 11.46 -28.60
N GLY A 82 -17.80 10.85 -29.78
CA GLY A 82 -18.26 11.41 -31.05
C GLY A 82 -17.38 12.52 -31.66
N ARG A 83 -16.26 12.89 -31.02
CA ARG A 83 -15.31 13.90 -31.54
C ARG A 83 -14.08 13.26 -32.18
N ALA A 84 -13.44 14.00 -33.07
CA ALA A 84 -12.21 13.56 -33.74
C ALA A 84 -10.99 13.64 -32.81
N LEU A 85 -9.95 12.85 -33.09
CA LEU A 85 -8.72 12.87 -32.28
C LEU A 85 -8.01 14.23 -32.25
N GLY A 86 -8.13 15.03 -33.31
CA GLY A 86 -7.54 16.37 -33.40
C GLY A 86 -8.43 17.49 -32.83
N ASP A 87 -9.54 17.15 -32.18
CA ASP A 87 -10.46 18.13 -31.61
C ASP A 87 -9.79 18.99 -30.53
N SER A 88 -10.12 20.28 -30.45
CA SER A 88 -9.56 21.18 -29.44
C SER A 88 -9.98 20.84 -28.02
N ALA A 89 -11.06 20.06 -27.83
CA ALA A 89 -11.46 19.52 -26.55
C ALA A 89 -10.64 18.29 -26.11
N ALA A 90 -9.74 17.78 -26.97
CA ALA A 90 -8.89 16.64 -26.61
C ALA A 90 -7.85 17.03 -25.55
N VAL A 91 -7.75 16.22 -24.50
CA VAL A 91 -6.74 16.37 -23.46
C VAL A 91 -5.62 15.36 -23.70
N ALA A 92 -4.38 15.84 -23.80
CA ALA A 92 -3.20 14.99 -23.94
C ALA A 92 -2.44 14.91 -22.61
N VAL A 93 -2.02 13.72 -22.22
CA VAL A 93 -1.26 13.46 -21.00
C VAL A 93 -0.14 12.47 -21.30
N SER A 94 1.08 12.79 -20.89
CA SER A 94 2.18 11.82 -20.86
C SER A 94 2.31 11.26 -19.46
N HIS A 95 2.15 9.95 -19.29
CA HIS A 95 2.15 9.32 -17.97
C HIS A 95 2.81 7.94 -18.03
N ALA A 96 3.65 7.66 -17.04
CA ALA A 96 4.16 6.32 -16.78
C ALA A 96 3.35 5.68 -15.65
N SER A 97 2.55 4.67 -15.99
CA SER A 97 1.81 3.92 -14.97
C SER A 97 2.76 3.05 -14.16
N ALA A 98 2.58 3.00 -12.84
CA ALA A 98 3.24 2.03 -11.99
C ALA A 98 2.38 0.77 -11.85
N GLN A 99 2.99 -0.38 -11.53
CA GLN A 99 2.27 -1.61 -11.16
C GLN A 99 1.68 -1.54 -9.74
N ARG A 100 1.12 -0.38 -9.36
CA ARG A 100 0.65 -0.07 -8.01
C ARG A 100 -0.34 -1.12 -7.49
N ALA A 101 -1.29 -1.51 -8.35
CA ALA A 101 -2.34 -2.49 -8.04
C ALA A 101 -1.82 -3.94 -7.98
N ALA A 102 -0.64 -4.23 -8.52
CA ALA A 102 -0.02 -5.56 -8.43
C ALA A 102 0.93 -5.70 -7.22
N ARG A 103 1.26 -4.60 -6.54
CA ARG A 103 2.19 -4.60 -5.41
C ARG A 103 1.54 -5.21 -4.16
N PRO A 104 2.17 -6.16 -3.45
CA PRO A 104 1.66 -6.69 -2.17
C PRO A 104 1.31 -5.59 -1.17
N LEU A 105 0.17 -5.74 -0.50
CA LEU A 105 -0.27 -4.82 0.56
C LEU A 105 0.65 -4.93 1.76
N ALA A 106 0.79 -3.84 2.51
CA ALA A 106 1.65 -3.81 3.69
C ALA A 106 1.08 -4.76 4.77
N PRO A 107 1.87 -5.69 5.33
CA PRO A 107 1.43 -6.49 6.46
C PRO A 107 0.91 -5.63 7.62
N VAL A 108 0.05 -6.22 8.45
CA VAL A 108 -0.60 -5.52 9.58
C VAL A 108 -0.33 -6.25 10.89
N HIS A 109 -0.67 -5.60 12.01
CA HIS A 109 -0.50 -6.16 13.35
C HIS A 109 0.91 -6.68 13.63
N LEU A 110 1.92 -5.93 13.21
CA LEU A 110 3.32 -6.20 13.55
C LEU A 110 3.47 -6.24 15.08
N LYS A 111 4.08 -7.32 15.56
CA LYS A 111 4.34 -7.60 16.98
C LYS A 111 5.79 -8.05 17.12
N ALA A 112 6.32 -7.83 18.32
CA ALA A 112 7.63 -8.32 18.72
C ALA A 112 7.50 -8.94 20.12
N ARG A 113 8.26 -10.01 20.38
CA ARG A 113 8.28 -10.68 21.68
C ARG A 113 9.66 -11.24 21.96
N ARG A 114 10.24 -10.88 23.10
CA ARG A 114 11.48 -11.45 23.60
C ARG A 114 11.32 -12.94 23.94
N THR A 115 12.34 -13.71 23.61
CA THR A 115 12.50 -15.12 23.98
C THR A 115 13.95 -15.38 24.39
N GLY A 116 14.25 -16.56 24.91
CA GLY A 116 15.64 -16.95 25.22
C GLY A 116 16.57 -16.98 24.00
N ALA A 117 16.03 -17.13 22.78
CA ALA A 117 16.82 -17.21 21.55
C ALA A 117 17.00 -15.87 20.81
N GLY A 118 16.24 -14.83 21.20
CA GLY A 118 16.16 -13.57 20.45
C GLY A 118 14.76 -12.96 20.49
N ILE A 119 14.52 -12.03 19.59
CA ILE A 119 13.23 -11.36 19.42
C ILE A 119 12.45 -12.05 18.31
N VAL A 120 11.27 -12.58 18.61
CA VAL A 120 10.36 -13.13 17.60
C VAL A 120 9.46 -12.01 17.09
N LEU A 121 9.55 -11.74 15.79
CA LEU A 121 8.72 -10.76 15.07
C LEU A 121 7.60 -11.50 14.34
N THR A 122 6.37 -11.03 14.47
CA THR A 122 5.20 -11.61 13.78
C THR A 122 4.31 -10.53 13.18
N TRP A 123 3.54 -10.90 12.16
CA TRP A 123 2.61 -10.02 11.46
C TRP A 123 1.43 -10.81 10.90
N ILE A 124 0.45 -10.10 10.34
CA ILE A 124 -0.67 -10.69 9.60
C ILE A 124 -0.54 -10.25 8.14
N ARG A 125 -0.57 -11.23 7.23
CA ARG A 125 -0.57 -11.01 5.78
C ARG A 125 -1.86 -10.32 5.34
N GLN A 126 -1.74 -9.39 4.39
CA GLN A 126 -2.88 -8.84 3.67
C GLN A 126 -2.92 -9.40 2.25
N THR A 127 -4.11 -9.62 1.69
CA THR A 127 -4.29 -10.03 0.29
C THR A 127 -4.95 -8.92 -0.52
N ARG A 128 -4.60 -8.82 -1.81
CA ARG A 128 -5.32 -7.97 -2.77
C ARG A 128 -6.57 -8.63 -3.33
N GLY A 129 -6.55 -9.98 -3.36
CA GLY A 129 -7.64 -10.80 -3.90
C GLY A 129 -8.89 -10.73 -3.02
N SER A 130 -10.02 -11.10 -3.61
CA SER A 130 -11.28 -11.17 -2.88
C SER A 130 -11.21 -12.31 -1.85
N GLY A 131 -10.99 -11.97 -0.58
CA GLY A 131 -11.28 -12.84 0.56
C GLY A 131 -12.77 -12.84 0.90
N LEU A 132 -13.64 -12.86 -0.13
CA LEU A 132 -15.09 -12.66 0.02
C LEU A 132 -15.86 -13.96 0.26
N SER A 133 -15.23 -15.11 0.04
CA SER A 133 -15.85 -16.39 0.39
C SER A 133 -15.53 -16.72 1.84
N TRP A 134 -16.57 -16.71 2.67
CA TRP A 134 -16.53 -17.17 4.06
C TRP A 134 -16.40 -18.70 4.18
N GLU A 135 -16.49 -19.42 3.06
CA GLU A 135 -16.38 -20.88 3.01
C GLU A 135 -14.93 -21.35 2.90
N GLN A 136 -13.99 -20.44 2.60
CA GLN A 136 -12.58 -20.78 2.48
C GLN A 136 -11.94 -20.87 3.88
N SER A 137 -11.18 -21.94 4.11
CA SER A 137 -10.43 -22.13 5.36
C SER A 137 -9.28 -21.13 5.52
N GLU A 138 -8.74 -20.63 4.41
CA GLU A 138 -7.66 -19.67 4.38
C GLU A 138 -7.81 -18.70 3.20
N VAL A 139 -7.40 -17.45 3.44
CA VAL A 139 -7.44 -16.39 2.44
C VAL A 139 -6.36 -16.64 1.37
N PRO A 140 -6.69 -16.60 0.07
CA PRO A 140 -5.72 -16.84 -1.00
C PRO A 140 -4.49 -15.94 -0.91
N LEU A 141 -3.33 -16.53 -1.23
CA LEU A 141 -2.04 -15.85 -1.17
C LEU A 141 -1.96 -14.65 -2.13
N GLY A 142 -2.35 -14.86 -3.39
CA GLY A 142 -2.29 -13.83 -4.44
C GLY A 142 -0.88 -13.57 -5.00
N GLU A 143 0.10 -14.37 -4.61
CA GLU A 143 1.50 -14.39 -5.10
C GLU A 143 1.93 -15.85 -5.33
N GLU A 144 3.03 -16.07 -6.04
CA GLU A 144 3.52 -17.42 -6.37
C GLU A 144 4.00 -18.20 -5.15
N PHE A 145 4.56 -17.51 -4.16
CA PHE A 145 5.01 -18.08 -2.89
C PHE A 145 4.92 -17.04 -1.77
N GLU A 146 4.73 -17.49 -0.54
CA GLU A 146 4.73 -16.60 0.62
C GLU A 146 6.17 -16.30 1.01
N SER A 147 6.55 -15.02 0.97
CA SER A 147 7.89 -14.57 1.35
C SER A 147 7.87 -13.12 1.80
N TYR A 148 8.75 -12.78 2.75
CA TYR A 148 8.83 -11.48 3.38
C TYR A 148 10.28 -11.01 3.48
N ALA A 149 10.47 -9.70 3.36
CA ALA A 149 11.68 -9.00 3.77
C ALA A 149 11.38 -8.18 5.02
N ILE A 150 12.21 -8.35 6.04
CA ILE A 150 12.10 -7.72 7.35
C ILE A 150 13.34 -6.88 7.57
N ASP A 151 13.21 -5.57 7.48
CA ASP A 151 14.32 -4.65 7.77
C ASP A 151 14.34 -4.35 9.26
N ILE A 152 15.47 -4.60 9.91
CA ILE A 152 15.76 -4.12 11.26
C ILE A 152 16.33 -2.71 11.12
N LEU A 153 15.74 -1.77 11.86
CA LEU A 153 16.00 -0.35 11.71
C LEU A 153 16.70 0.23 12.94
N THR A 154 17.51 1.26 12.72
CA THR A 154 17.88 2.19 13.80
C THR A 154 16.67 3.01 14.23
N GLU A 155 16.77 3.68 15.37
CA GLU A 155 15.75 4.64 15.85
C GLU A 155 15.53 5.78 14.82
N GLN A 156 16.56 6.15 14.07
CA GLN A 156 16.49 7.15 13.00
C GLN A 156 15.95 6.57 11.67
N GLY A 157 15.62 5.28 11.63
CA GLY A 157 15.01 4.60 10.48
C GLY A 157 15.98 4.09 9.42
N ALA A 158 17.29 4.07 9.68
CA ALA A 158 18.26 3.47 8.77
C ALA A 158 18.22 1.93 8.87
N VAL A 159 18.33 1.22 7.74
CA VAL A 159 18.34 -0.25 7.73
C VAL A 159 19.71 -0.75 8.20
N LEU A 160 19.73 -1.54 9.27
CA LEU A 160 20.92 -2.22 9.79
C LEU A 160 21.14 -3.56 9.08
N CYS A 161 20.08 -4.36 9.02
CA CYS A 161 20.07 -5.65 8.34
C CYS A 161 18.67 -5.97 7.80
N THR A 162 18.62 -6.91 6.85
CA THR A 162 17.37 -7.41 6.27
C THR A 162 17.31 -8.92 6.43
N LEU A 163 16.31 -9.39 7.18
CA LEU A 163 15.99 -10.81 7.31
C LEU A 163 14.98 -11.22 6.22
N THR A 164 14.95 -12.51 5.89
CA THR A 164 13.93 -13.09 5.02
C THR A 164 13.14 -14.17 5.75
N SER A 165 11.86 -14.32 5.41
CA SER A 165 11.03 -15.41 5.94
C SER A 165 10.02 -15.89 4.92
N GLY A 166 9.76 -17.20 4.89
CA GLY A 166 8.70 -17.84 4.09
C GLY A 166 7.36 -17.96 4.81
N SER A 167 7.22 -17.35 5.99
CA SER A 167 6.01 -17.40 6.83
C SER A 167 5.87 -16.08 7.60
N PRO A 168 4.73 -15.78 8.25
CA PRO A 168 4.49 -14.47 8.86
C PRO A 168 5.14 -14.32 10.25
N THR A 169 6.35 -14.87 10.38
CA THR A 169 7.17 -14.85 11.58
C THR A 169 8.65 -14.90 11.20
N VAL A 170 9.50 -14.23 11.97
CA VAL A 170 10.97 -14.40 11.89
C VAL A 170 11.58 -14.25 13.28
N LEU A 171 12.64 -15.00 13.56
CA LEU A 171 13.46 -14.80 14.74
C LEU A 171 14.60 -13.85 14.37
N TYR A 172 14.72 -12.75 15.10
CA TYR A 172 15.92 -11.94 15.13
C TYR A 172 16.81 -12.44 16.28
N PRO A 173 17.89 -13.18 16.00
CA PRO A 173 18.64 -13.90 17.02
C PRO A 173 19.43 -12.95 17.94
N ASN A 174 19.64 -13.36 19.20
CA ASN A 174 20.44 -12.56 20.16
C ASN A 174 21.85 -12.20 19.64
N ALA A 175 22.45 -13.07 18.81
CA ALA A 175 23.79 -12.83 18.26
C ALA A 175 23.80 -11.67 17.26
N GLU A 176 22.77 -11.57 16.41
CA GLU A 176 22.62 -10.46 15.46
C GLU A 176 22.25 -9.18 16.19
N GLU A 177 21.34 -9.26 17.17
CA GLU A 177 20.99 -8.13 18.03
C GLU A 177 22.22 -7.55 18.74
N LEU A 178 23.07 -8.40 19.32
CA LEU A 178 24.29 -7.97 19.97
C LEU A 178 25.28 -7.34 18.98
N ALA A 179 25.37 -7.87 17.75
CA ALA A 179 26.25 -7.33 16.72
C ALA A 179 25.78 -5.96 16.21
N ASP A 180 24.48 -5.78 16.02
CA ASP A 180 23.88 -4.58 15.47
C ASP A 180 23.74 -3.45 16.50
N PHE A 181 23.41 -3.79 17.76
CA PHE A 181 23.07 -2.81 18.81
C PHE A 181 24.03 -2.82 20.01
N GLY A 182 24.95 -3.78 20.10
CA GLY A 182 25.89 -3.88 21.23
C GLY A 182 25.27 -4.33 22.54
N GLY A 183 23.98 -4.69 22.56
CA GLY A 183 23.27 -5.12 23.76
C GLY A 183 21.85 -5.57 23.48
N THR A 184 21.12 -5.93 24.54
CA THR A 184 19.71 -6.30 24.42
C THR A 184 18.82 -5.07 24.39
N LEU A 185 17.83 -5.10 23.50
CA LEU A 185 16.84 -4.04 23.30
C LEU A 185 15.63 -4.19 24.23
N GLY A 186 15.10 -3.09 24.75
CA GLY A 186 13.75 -3.05 25.32
C GLY A 186 12.67 -2.70 24.28
N GLU A 187 13.09 -2.22 23.12
CA GLU A 187 12.23 -1.78 22.03
C GLU A 187 12.95 -2.00 20.69
N ILE A 188 12.21 -2.46 19.67
CA ILE A 188 12.74 -2.70 18.32
C ILE A 188 11.96 -1.91 17.26
N HIS A 189 12.70 -1.34 16.32
CA HIS A 189 12.20 -0.65 15.13
C HIS A 189 12.38 -1.58 13.94
N PHE A 190 11.30 -1.91 13.23
CA PHE A 190 11.39 -2.81 12.07
C PHE A 190 10.34 -2.50 11.01
N ALA A 191 10.65 -2.87 9.77
CA ALA A 191 9.74 -2.79 8.63
C ALA A 191 9.51 -4.19 8.05
N VAL A 192 8.28 -4.50 7.69
CA VAL A 192 7.94 -5.76 7.00
C VAL A 192 7.28 -5.46 5.67
N ALA A 193 7.76 -6.11 4.60
CA ALA A 193 7.12 -6.11 3.29
C ALA A 193 7.01 -7.53 2.75
N GLN A 194 5.86 -7.90 2.20
CA GLN A 194 5.72 -9.15 1.45
C GLN A 194 6.41 -9.01 0.09
N LEU A 195 7.06 -10.07 -0.38
CA LEU A 195 7.72 -10.13 -1.67
C LEU A 195 6.79 -10.68 -2.75
N SER A 196 6.99 -10.21 -3.98
CA SER A 196 6.30 -10.63 -5.19
C SER A 196 7.32 -10.88 -6.29
N GLN A 197 7.19 -11.95 -7.07
CA GLN A 197 8.07 -12.13 -8.24
C GLN A 197 7.83 -11.03 -9.28
N ARG A 198 6.57 -10.56 -9.41
CA ARG A 198 6.19 -9.55 -10.40
C ARG A 198 6.67 -8.15 -10.04
N THR A 199 6.55 -7.75 -8.78
CA THR A 199 6.79 -6.34 -8.37
C THR A 199 7.94 -6.16 -7.39
N GLY A 200 8.60 -7.24 -6.94
CA GLY A 200 9.62 -7.19 -5.90
C GLY A 200 9.02 -6.92 -4.52
N ARG A 201 9.60 -5.98 -3.76
CA ARG A 201 9.11 -5.63 -2.42
C ARG A 201 7.74 -4.96 -2.49
N GLY A 202 6.79 -5.49 -1.72
CA GLY A 202 5.48 -4.90 -1.47
C GLY A 202 5.54 -3.55 -0.75
N TYR A 203 4.38 -3.02 -0.39
CA TYR A 203 4.33 -1.92 0.57
C TYR A 203 4.87 -2.40 1.91
N GLU A 204 5.58 -1.52 2.59
CA GLU A 204 6.14 -1.82 3.91
C GLU A 204 5.21 -1.32 5.02
N ARG A 205 5.17 -2.07 6.11
CA ARG A 205 4.67 -1.58 7.39
C ARG A 205 5.84 -1.39 8.34
N LYS A 206 6.05 -0.16 8.80
CA LYS A 206 6.99 0.15 9.88
C LYS A 206 6.30 0.08 11.23
N ALA A 207 7.01 -0.42 12.24
CA ALA A 207 6.52 -0.46 13.60
C ALA A 207 7.68 -0.31 14.60
N VAL A 208 7.33 0.28 15.74
CA VAL A 208 8.15 0.32 16.95
C VAL A 208 7.44 -0.53 18.00
N ARG A 209 8.13 -1.51 18.59
CA ARG A 209 7.52 -2.45 19.54
C ARG A 209 8.43 -2.72 20.73
N HIS A 210 7.86 -2.66 21.93
CA HIS A 210 8.48 -3.24 23.11
C HIS A 210 8.61 -4.77 22.96
N VAL A 211 9.69 -5.33 23.50
CA VAL A 211 10.05 -6.74 23.35
C VAL A 211 10.09 -7.48 24.67
#